data_AF-A0A3C0FIN4-F1
#
_entry.id   AF-A0A3C0FIN4-F1
#
_cell.length_a   1.000
_cell.length_b   1.000
_cell.length_c   1.000
_cell.angle_alpha   90.00
_cell.angle_beta   90.00
_cell.angle_gamma   90.00
#
_symmetry.space_group_name_H-M   'P 1'
#
loop_
_entity.id
_entity.type
_entity.pdbx_description
1 polymer ?
#
loop_
_entity_poly.entity_id
_entity_poly.type
_entity_poly.pdbx_seq_one_letter_code
_entity_poly.pdbx_strand_id
1 'polypeptide(L)'
;YTYKSGSEVDLRIDSKSFKLFTHDDSAWAVNSEEDRKLVSAMKAGSTMVVVGYSSRDTKTTDTYSLSGFTNAYNAISKACNTKPVN
;
A
#
# COMPACT_ATOMS: atom_id res chain seq x y z
N TYR A 1 9.66 -11.80 -0.77
CA TYR A 1 9.25 -13.14 -0.28
C TYR A 1 7.79 -13.32 -0.66
N THR A 2 7.31 -14.54 -0.83
CA THR A 2 5.86 -14.74 -0.97
C THR A 2 5.18 -14.65 0.39
N TYR A 3 3.99 -14.08 0.44
CA TYR A 3 3.15 -14.07 1.63
C TYR A 3 2.65 -15.48 1.95
N LYS A 4 2.25 -15.68 3.20
CA LYS A 4 1.56 -16.90 3.62
C LYS A 4 0.23 -17.03 2.87
N SER A 5 -0.03 -18.20 2.30
CA SER A 5 -1.27 -18.45 1.57
C SER A 5 -2.49 -18.20 2.46
N GLY A 6 -3.48 -17.47 1.93
CA GLY A 6 -4.69 -17.08 2.66
C GLY A 6 -4.48 -16.05 3.77
N SER A 7 -3.28 -15.46 3.88
CA SER A 7 -3.03 -14.37 4.84
C SER A 7 -3.44 -13.01 4.29
N GLU A 8 -3.67 -12.08 5.21
CA GLU A 8 -3.89 -10.67 4.91
C GLU A 8 -2.67 -9.85 5.35
N VAL A 9 -2.57 -8.65 4.79
CA VAL A 9 -1.62 -7.63 5.22
C VAL A 9 -2.36 -6.50 5.90
N ASP A 10 -1.87 -6.13 7.08
CA ASP A 10 -2.29 -4.95 7.84
C ASP A 10 -1.41 -3.77 7.43
N LEU A 11 -2.01 -2.79 6.75
CA LEU A 11 -1.31 -1.59 6.32
C LEU A 11 -1.83 -0.39 7.11
N ARG A 12 -0.91 0.39 7.68
CA ARG A 12 -1.21 1.66 8.36
C ARG A 12 -0.49 2.82 7.69
N ILE A 13 -1.21 3.91 7.47
CA ILE A 13 -0.64 5.19 7.06
C ILE A 13 -1.03 6.21 8.12
N ASP A 14 -0.05 6.64 8.91
CA ASP A 14 -0.26 7.44 10.11
C ASP A 14 -1.39 6.85 11.01
N SER A 15 -2.55 7.53 11.11
CA SER A 15 -3.70 7.06 11.88
C SER A 15 -4.67 6.14 11.12
N LYS A 16 -4.57 6.07 9.79
CA LYS A 16 -5.47 5.31 8.90
C LYS A 16 -5.02 3.85 8.77
N SER A 17 -5.97 2.93 8.65
CA SER A 17 -5.71 1.49 8.52
C SER A 17 -6.42 0.91 7.31
N PHE A 18 -5.77 -0.06 6.66
CA PHE A 18 -6.24 -0.76 5.48
C PHE A 18 -5.93 -2.25 5.62
N LYS A 19 -6.81 -3.08 5.06
CA LYS A 19 -6.61 -4.52 4.91
C LYS A 19 -6.39 -4.85 3.45
N LEU A 20 -5.30 -5.57 3.17
CA LEU A 20 -4.96 -6.01 1.82
C LEU A 20 -4.99 -7.54 1.76
N PHE A 21 -5.50 -8.07 0.65
CA PHE A 21 -5.40 -9.50 0.38
C PHE A 21 -4.07 -9.80 -0.29
N THR A 22 -3.50 -10.97 -0.02
CA THR A 22 -2.21 -11.37 -0.58
C THR A 22 -2.37 -12.23 -1.83
N HIS A 23 -1.48 -12.04 -2.79
CA HIS A 23 -1.30 -12.91 -3.94
C HIS A 23 0.19 -13.00 -4.26
N ASP A 24 0.75 -14.19 -4.11
CA ASP A 24 2.19 -14.46 -4.20
C ASP A 24 3.03 -13.51 -3.34
N ASP A 25 3.79 -12.60 -3.95
CA ASP A 25 4.67 -11.64 -3.29
C ASP A 25 4.04 -10.24 -3.12
N SER A 26 2.77 -10.10 -3.51
CA SER A 26 2.07 -8.82 -3.59
C SER A 26 0.86 -8.76 -2.65
N ALA A 27 0.50 -7.55 -2.24
CA ALA A 27 -0.67 -7.27 -1.42
C ALA A 27 -1.53 -6.19 -2.08
N TRP A 28 -2.82 -6.47 -2.25
CA TRP A 28 -3.73 -5.68 -3.09
C TRP A 28 -4.93 -5.16 -2.29
N ALA A 29 -5.40 -3.96 -2.64
CA ALA A 29 -6.65 -3.43 -2.13
C ALA A 29 -7.83 -4.28 -2.65
N VAL A 30 -8.82 -4.53 -1.80
CA VAL A 30 -9.93 -5.46 -2.09
C VAL A 30 -10.84 -5.03 -3.23
N ASN A 31 -10.86 -3.74 -3.57
CA ASN A 31 -11.61 -3.18 -4.69
C ASN A 31 -11.08 -1.77 -5.05
N SER A 32 -11.62 -1.19 -6.12
CA SER A 32 -11.19 0.13 -6.60
C SER A 32 -11.54 1.30 -5.68
N GLU A 33 -12.52 1.16 -4.78
CA GLU A 33 -12.83 2.20 -3.81
C GLU A 33 -11.78 2.26 -2.70
N GLU A 34 -11.43 1.10 -2.15
CA GLU A 34 -10.36 0.96 -1.16
C GLU A 34 -9.00 1.34 -1.74
N ASP A 35 -8.73 1.00 -3.01
CA ASP A 35 -7.53 1.44 -3.72
C ASP A 35 -7.41 2.97 -3.77
N ARG A 36 -8.49 3.67 -4.16
CA ARG A 36 -8.50 5.15 -4.17
C ARG A 36 -8.29 5.73 -2.78
N LYS A 37 -8.94 5.18 -1.74
CA LYS A 37 -8.75 5.63 -0.35
C LYS A 37 -7.30 5.44 0.10
N LEU A 38 -6.68 4.31 -0.25
CA LEU A 38 -5.29 4.01 0.04
C LEU A 38 -4.35 5.01 -0.65
N VAL A 39 -4.51 5.24 -1.95
CA VAL A 39 -3.68 6.21 -2.69
C VAL A 39 -3.83 7.63 -2.14
N SER A 40 -5.06 8.09 -1.85
CA SER A 40 -5.28 9.40 -1.22
C SER A 40 -4.64 9.49 0.17
N ALA A 41 -4.63 8.40 0.94
CA ALA A 41 -3.90 8.35 2.22
C ALA A 41 -2.38 8.40 2.02
N MET A 42 -1.83 7.69 1.04
CA MET A 42 -0.39 7.73 0.73
C MET A 42 0.07 9.12 0.29
N LYS A 43 -0.76 9.85 -0.48
CA LYS A 43 -0.47 11.24 -0.88
C LYS A 43 -0.44 12.22 0.29
N ALA A 44 -1.32 12.04 1.27
CA ALA A 44 -1.47 12.95 2.40
C ALA A 44 -0.60 12.55 3.61
N GLY A 45 -0.15 11.31 3.67
CA GLY A 45 0.51 10.73 4.83
C GLY A 45 2.02 10.89 4.85
N SER A 46 2.61 10.57 5.99
CA SER A 46 4.06 10.71 6.21
C SER A 46 4.80 9.38 6.28
N THR A 47 4.18 8.38 6.92
CA THR A 47 4.78 7.07 7.20
C THR A 47 3.77 5.97 6.93
N MET A 48 4.21 4.92 6.24
CA MET A 48 3.45 3.71 5.99
C MET A 48 4.10 2.51 6.68
N VAL A 49 3.32 1.76 7.44
CA VAL A 49 3.76 0.52 8.11
C VAL A 49 2.95 -0.63 7.54
N VAL A 50 3.64 -1.67 7.08
CA VAL A 50 3.06 -2.85 6.45
C VAL A 50 3.41 -4.06 7.32
N VAL A 51 2.40 -4.75 7.84
CA VAL A 51 2.56 -5.93 8.68
C VAL A 51 1.93 -7.14 7.99
N GLY A 52 2.71 -8.20 7.82
CA GLY A 52 2.26 -9.43 7.19
C GLY A 52 3.01 -10.66 7.70
N TYR A 53 2.77 -11.79 7.05
CA TYR A 53 3.49 -13.04 7.30
C TYR A 53 4.02 -13.60 5.99
N SER A 54 5.32 -13.91 5.95
CA SER A 54 5.89 -14.65 4.83
C SER A 54 5.39 -16.09 4.78
N SER A 55 5.54 -16.76 3.64
CA SER A 55 5.27 -18.19 3.46
C SER A 55 6.05 -19.11 4.41
N ARG A 56 7.07 -18.59 5.09
CA ARG A 56 7.84 -19.29 6.14
C ARG A 56 7.38 -18.93 7.55
N ASP A 57 6.16 -18.43 7.72
CA ASP A 57 5.57 -17.99 9.00
C ASP A 57 6.34 -16.88 9.74
N THR A 58 7.29 -16.22 9.08
CA THR A 58 7.97 -15.05 9.66
C THR A 58 7.06 -13.84 9.59
N LYS A 59 6.75 -13.25 10.75
CA LYS A 59 6.08 -11.94 10.83
C LYS A 59 7.01 -10.86 10.30
N THR A 60 6.54 -10.07 9.35
CA THR A 60 7.26 -8.95 8.77
C THR A 60 6.61 -7.64 9.17
N THR A 61 7.44 -6.62 9.39
CA THR A 61 7.02 -5.25 9.66
C THR A 61 7.91 -4.35 8.83
N ASP A 62 7.38 -3.84 7.72
CA ASP A 62 8.10 -2.97 6.81
C ASP A 62 7.61 -1.53 7.00
N THR A 63 8.52 -0.59 7.23
CA THR A 63 8.21 0.83 7.44
C THR A 63 8.79 1.66 6.31
N TYR A 64 7.95 2.43 5.64
CA TYR A 64 8.31 3.28 4.51
C TYR A 64 7.99 4.75 4.82
N SER A 65 8.91 5.64 4.45
CA SER A 65 8.60 7.06 4.37
C SER A 65 7.77 7.33 3.12
N LEU A 66 6.75 8.17 3.26
CA LEU A 66 5.94 8.67 2.14
C LEU A 66 6.41 10.04 1.64
N SER A 67 7.55 10.53 2.14
CA SER A 67 8.16 11.76 1.64
C SER A 67 8.43 11.66 0.14
N GLY A 68 7.86 12.59 -0.64
CA GLY A 68 7.98 12.61 -2.10
C GLY A 68 6.98 11.74 -2.86
N PHE A 69 6.13 10.94 -2.20
CA PHE A 69 5.15 10.08 -2.87
C PHE A 69 4.21 10.88 -3.79
N THR A 70 3.67 12.00 -3.31
CA THR A 70 2.79 12.87 -4.11
C THR A 70 3.47 13.40 -5.38
N ASN A 71 4.75 13.79 -5.29
CA ASN A 71 5.49 14.28 -6.46
C ASN A 71 5.73 13.15 -7.46
N ALA A 72 6.13 11.97 -6.99
CA ALA A 72 6.33 10.80 -7.84
C ALA A 72 5.03 10.35 -8.53
N TYR A 73 3.92 10.31 -7.76
CA TYR A 73 2.60 9.96 -8.27
C TYR A 73 2.12 10.94 -9.35
N ASN A 74 2.24 12.24 -9.10
CA ASN A 74 1.88 13.26 -10.09
C ASN A 74 2.75 13.18 -11.35
N ALA A 75 4.05 12.89 -11.21
CA ALA A 75 4.97 12.73 -12.33
C ALA A 75 4.59 11.53 -13.21
N ILE A 76 4.28 10.38 -12.61
CA ILE A 76 3.87 9.19 -13.37
C ILE A 76 2.48 9.36 -14.00
N SER A 77 1.52 10.00 -13.30
CA SER A 77 0.20 10.32 -13.89
C SER A 77 0.33 11.22 -15.12
N LYS A 78 1.21 12.23 -15.07
CA LYS A 78 1.51 13.10 -16.22
C LYS A 78 2.14 12.32 -17.36
N ALA A 79 3.11 11.44 -17.07
CA ALA A 79 3.78 10.63 -18.08
C ALA A 79 2.82 9.64 -18.78
N CYS A 80 1.85 9.10 -18.03
CA CYS A 80 0.86 8.14 -18.54
C CYS A 80 -0.43 8.78 -19.04
N ASN A 81 -0.54 10.11 -19.02
CA ASN A 81 -1.75 10.87 -19.40
C ASN A 81 -3.02 10.43 -18.63
N THR A 82 -2.89 10.16 -17.33
CA THR A 82 -3.99 9.79 -16.45
C THR A 82 -4.32 10.91 -15.47
N LYS A 83 -5.59 10.99 -15.02
CA LYS A 83 -6.00 11.94 -13.99
C LYS A 83 -5.55 11.40 -12.62
N PRO A 84 -4.78 12.18 -11.82
CA PRO A 84 -4.41 11.77 -10.48
C PRO A 84 -5.65 11.53 -9.62
N VAL A 85 -5.61 10.51 -8.76
CA VAL A 85 -6.57 10.38 -7.66
C VAL A 85 -6.43 11.62 -6.78
N ASN A 86 -7.52 12.34 -6.49
CA ASN A 86 -7.51 13.52 -5.63
C ASN A 86 -7.61 13.13 -4.16
#